data_AF-A0A2D8HVW6-F1
#
_entry.id   AF-A0A2D8HVW6-F1
#
_cell.length_a   1.000
_cell.length_b   1.000
_cell.length_c   1.000
_cell.angle_alpha   90.00
_cell.angle_beta   90.00
_cell.angle_gamma   90.00
#
_symmetry.space_group_name_H-M   'P 1'
#
loop_
_entity.id
_entity.type
_entity.pdbx_description
1 polymer ?
#
loop_
_entity_poly.entity_id
_entity_poly.type
_entity_poly.pdbx_seq_one_letter_code
_entity_poly.pdbx_strand_id
1 'polypeptide(L)'
;AEAQRLLNLFVSTLDIDEDFATVLVDEGFSSLEEVAYVPVAEFLDIEGMDEDIVEELRSRARAYLTTKALATEESLESAEPDETLLNLEGMDRHLAYVLASKGVTSLEELAEQGVDDLADIEELNEQQAGDLIMKARNICWFNEEQ
;
A
#
# COMPACT_ATOMS: atom_id res chain seq x y z
N ALA A 1 15.69 11.01 0.97
CA ALA A 1 15.04 12.20 0.39
C ALA A 1 13.81 11.73 -0.37
N GLU A 2 12.68 12.39 -0.22
CA GLU A 2 11.39 12.00 -0.81
C GLU A 2 11.44 11.91 -2.35
N ALA A 3 12.13 12.86 -3.00
CA ALA A 3 12.38 12.85 -4.44
C ALA A 3 13.04 11.57 -4.96
N GLN A 4 14.02 11.00 -4.24
CA GLN A 4 14.70 9.76 -4.68
C GLN A 4 13.74 8.57 -4.70
N ARG A 5 12.75 8.54 -3.79
CA ARG A 5 11.73 7.48 -3.80
C ARG A 5 10.83 7.59 -5.01
N LEU A 6 10.43 8.81 -5.36
CA LEU A 6 9.62 9.09 -6.55
C LEU A 6 10.36 8.76 -7.84
N LEU A 7 11.63 9.13 -7.95
CA LEU A 7 12.48 8.78 -9.09
C LEU A 7 12.53 7.25 -9.29
N ASN A 8 12.84 6.51 -8.22
CA ASN A 8 12.90 5.05 -8.29
C ASN A 8 11.54 4.43 -8.65
N LEU A 9 10.44 5.00 -8.13
CA LEU A 9 9.09 4.58 -8.48
C LEU A 9 8.85 4.75 -9.98
N PHE A 10 9.05 5.95 -10.52
CA PHE A 10 8.80 6.24 -11.93
C PHE A 10 9.70 5.43 -12.87
N VAL A 11 11.00 5.33 -12.59
CA VAL A 11 11.92 4.49 -13.38
C VAL A 11 11.45 3.03 -13.42
N SER A 12 11.10 2.46 -12.26
CA SER A 12 10.73 1.04 -12.18
C SER A 12 9.34 0.71 -12.75
N THR A 13 8.39 1.63 -12.66
CA THR A 13 6.99 1.37 -13.06
C THR A 13 6.63 1.90 -14.44
N LEU A 14 7.20 3.04 -14.84
CA LEU A 14 6.97 3.64 -16.15
C LEU A 14 7.98 3.16 -17.19
N ASP A 15 9.02 2.40 -16.78
CA ASP A 15 10.08 1.89 -17.67
C ASP A 15 10.72 3.01 -18.51
N ILE A 16 11.18 4.02 -17.77
CA ILE A 16 11.87 5.22 -18.29
C ILE A 16 13.23 5.34 -17.61
N ASP A 17 14.12 6.14 -18.19
CA ASP A 17 15.41 6.45 -17.57
C ASP A 17 15.27 7.48 -16.42
N GLU A 18 16.34 7.61 -15.64
CA GLU A 18 16.39 8.49 -14.47
C GLU A 18 16.34 9.98 -14.86
N ASP A 19 16.88 10.33 -16.02
CA ASP A 19 16.87 11.71 -16.53
C ASP A 19 15.42 12.13 -16.82
N PHE A 20 14.64 11.27 -17.48
CA PHE A 20 13.25 11.52 -17.80
C PHE A 20 12.34 11.45 -16.56
N ALA A 21 12.62 10.55 -15.62
CA ALA A 21 11.93 10.54 -14.33
C ALA A 21 12.17 11.84 -13.54
N THR A 22 13.37 12.41 -13.65
CA THR A 22 13.71 13.70 -13.02
C THR A 22 12.89 14.84 -13.61
N VAL A 23 12.73 14.87 -14.93
CA VAL A 23 11.87 15.85 -15.60
C VAL A 23 10.42 15.78 -15.07
N LEU A 24 9.85 14.58 -14.94
CA LEU A 24 8.50 14.43 -14.40
C LEU A 24 8.38 14.96 -12.96
N VAL A 25 9.36 14.67 -12.11
CA VAL A 25 9.37 15.18 -10.72
C VAL A 25 9.53 16.70 -10.68
N ASP A 26 10.37 17.28 -11.54
CA ASP A 26 10.60 18.72 -11.63
C ASP A 26 9.36 19.48 -12.14
N GLU A 27 8.59 18.86 -13.04
CA GLU A 27 7.27 19.35 -13.51
C GLU A 27 6.15 19.16 -12.48
N GLY A 28 6.46 18.53 -11.34
CA GLY A 28 5.57 18.43 -10.19
C GLY A 28 4.77 17.13 -10.08
N PHE A 29 5.04 16.13 -10.93
CA PHE A 29 4.43 14.81 -10.76
C PHE A 29 4.98 14.13 -9.52
N SER A 30 4.07 13.77 -8.62
CA SER A 30 4.36 13.20 -7.31
C SER A 30 3.75 11.80 -7.12
N SER A 31 2.99 11.32 -8.10
CA SER A 31 2.31 10.01 -8.02
C SER A 31 2.04 9.40 -9.40
N LEU A 32 1.80 8.08 -9.43
CA LEU A 32 1.43 7.38 -10.67
C LEU A 32 -0.01 7.71 -11.10
N GLU A 33 -0.86 8.10 -10.15
CA GLU A 33 -2.21 8.57 -10.37
C GLU A 33 -2.21 9.88 -11.16
N GLU A 34 -1.34 10.82 -10.80
CA GLU A 34 -1.16 12.05 -11.58
C GLU A 34 -0.69 11.71 -12.99
N VAL A 35 0.30 10.82 -13.13
CA VAL A 35 0.75 10.40 -14.45
C VAL A 35 -0.39 9.77 -15.26
N ALA A 36 -1.22 8.91 -14.66
CA ALA A 36 -2.29 8.20 -15.34
C ALA A 36 -3.48 9.08 -15.77
N TYR A 37 -3.79 10.15 -15.02
CA TYR A 37 -5.09 10.83 -15.11
C TYR A 37 -5.02 12.33 -15.40
N VAL A 38 -3.87 12.98 -15.27
CA VAL A 38 -3.69 14.38 -15.68
C VAL A 38 -3.94 14.54 -17.19
N PRO A 39 -4.46 15.70 -17.66
CA PRO A 39 -4.67 15.95 -19.08
C PRO A 39 -3.39 15.85 -19.90
N VAL A 40 -3.50 15.29 -21.11
CA VAL A 40 -2.37 15.17 -22.06
C VAL A 40 -1.70 16.53 -22.33
N ALA A 41 -2.49 17.60 -22.34
CA ALA A 41 -1.99 18.96 -22.54
C ALA A 41 -0.89 19.36 -21.54
N GLU A 42 -1.00 18.93 -20.28
CA GLU A 42 0.01 19.25 -19.24
C GLU A 42 1.35 18.56 -19.52
N PHE A 43 1.33 17.41 -20.20
CA PHE A 43 2.57 16.74 -20.61
C PHE A 43 3.17 17.35 -21.88
N LEU A 44 2.33 17.81 -22.80
CA LEU A 44 2.79 18.40 -24.07
C LEU A 44 3.54 19.72 -23.88
N ASP A 45 3.42 20.35 -22.70
CA ASP A 45 4.20 21.52 -22.31
C ASP A 45 5.65 21.16 -21.90
N ILE A 46 5.94 19.88 -21.66
CA ILE A 46 7.26 19.37 -21.28
C ILE A 46 8.13 19.17 -22.54
N GLU A 47 9.37 19.66 -22.50
CA GLU A 47 10.31 19.51 -23.61
C GLU A 47 10.63 18.03 -23.89
N GLY A 48 10.36 17.58 -25.12
CA GLY A 48 10.61 16.20 -25.54
C GLY A 48 9.44 15.24 -25.37
N MET A 49 8.27 15.71 -24.92
CA MET A 49 7.04 14.93 -24.91
C MET A 49 6.26 15.08 -26.22
N ASP A 50 5.66 13.98 -26.67
CA ASP A 50 4.65 13.97 -27.72
C ASP A 50 3.44 13.13 -27.29
N GLU A 51 2.34 13.20 -28.06
CA GLU A 51 1.11 12.49 -27.71
C GLU A 51 1.31 10.97 -27.59
N ASP A 52 2.22 10.39 -28.39
CA ASP A 52 2.47 8.94 -28.40
C ASP A 52 3.18 8.50 -27.11
N ILE A 53 4.23 9.24 -26.71
CA ILE A 53 4.97 9.00 -25.46
C ILE A 53 4.03 9.18 -24.25
N VAL A 54 3.22 10.23 -24.24
CA VAL A 54 2.33 10.52 -23.12
C VAL A 54 1.28 9.42 -22.95
N GLU A 55 0.65 8.99 -24.03
CA GLU A 55 -0.32 7.89 -23.95
C GLU A 55 0.34 6.57 -23.54
N GLU A 56 1.60 6.33 -23.93
CA GLU A 56 2.36 5.17 -23.44
C GLU A 56 2.61 5.22 -21.93
N LEU A 57 3.11 6.34 -21.39
CA LEU A 57 3.32 6.52 -19.95
C LEU A 57 2.03 6.36 -19.16
N ARG A 58 0.94 6.97 -19.64
CA ARG A 58 -0.39 6.85 -19.03
C ARG A 58 -0.87 5.40 -19.02
N SER A 59 -0.67 4.70 -20.12
CA SER A 59 -1.02 3.28 -20.24
C SER A 59 -0.25 2.43 -19.23
N ARG A 60 1.08 2.63 -19.13
CA ARG A 60 1.94 1.92 -18.15
C ARG A 60 1.55 2.23 -16.71
N ALA A 61 1.32 3.50 -16.38
CA ALA A 61 0.85 3.93 -15.06
C ALA A 61 -0.47 3.24 -14.69
N ARG A 62 -1.47 3.27 -15.58
CA ARG A 62 -2.76 2.60 -15.37
C ARG A 62 -2.63 1.10 -15.23
N ALA A 63 -1.79 0.46 -16.05
CA ALA A 63 -1.55 -0.97 -15.97
C ALA A 63 -0.94 -1.35 -14.62
N TYR A 64 0.03 -0.56 -14.13
CA TYR A 64 0.60 -0.76 -12.80
C TYR A 64 -0.44 -0.57 -11.70
N LEU A 65 -1.21 0.53 -11.72
CA LEU A 65 -2.25 0.79 -10.72
C LEU A 65 -3.31 -0.31 -10.69
N THR A 66 -3.72 -0.81 -11.86
CA THR A 66 -4.64 -1.94 -11.98
C THR A 66 -4.04 -3.22 -11.39
N THR A 67 -2.78 -3.52 -11.74
CA THR A 67 -2.07 -4.70 -11.22
C THR A 67 -1.87 -4.61 -9.72
N LYS A 68 -1.54 -3.44 -9.19
CA LYS A 68 -1.41 -3.18 -7.75
C LYS A 68 -2.75 -3.42 -7.05
N ALA A 69 -3.85 -2.88 -7.59
CA ALA A 69 -5.18 -3.09 -7.04
C ALA A 69 -5.58 -4.59 -7.04
N LEU A 70 -5.30 -5.30 -8.12
CA LEU A 70 -5.54 -6.74 -8.22
C LEU A 70 -4.65 -7.56 -7.30
N ALA A 71 -3.37 -7.20 -7.15
CA ALA A 71 -2.47 -7.86 -6.21
C ALA A 71 -2.88 -7.63 -4.76
N THR A 72 -3.41 -6.43 -4.44
CA THR A 72 -4.04 -6.16 -3.15
C THR A 72 -5.27 -7.05 -2.98
N GLU A 73 -6.17 -7.13 -3.97
CA GLU A 73 -7.36 -8.00 -3.91
C GLU A 73 -6.99 -9.49 -3.74
N GLU A 74 -6.04 -10.01 -4.52
CA GLU A 74 -5.58 -11.41 -4.47
C GLU A 74 -4.85 -11.74 -3.17
N SER A 75 -4.11 -10.78 -2.61
CA SER A 75 -3.43 -10.94 -1.31
C SER A 75 -4.44 -10.97 -0.16
N LEU A 76 -5.54 -10.20 -0.26
CA LEU A 76 -6.66 -10.28 0.69
C LEU A 76 -7.46 -11.58 0.48
N GLU A 77 -7.64 -12.07 -0.74
CA GLU A 77 -8.32 -13.36 -0.99
C GLU A 77 -7.49 -14.58 -0.54
N SER A 78 -6.15 -14.52 -0.66
CA SER A 78 -5.26 -15.63 -0.29
C SER A 78 -4.96 -15.70 1.20
N ALA A 79 -5.10 -14.59 1.92
CA ALA A 79 -4.90 -14.52 3.35
C ALA A 79 -6.23 -14.20 4.04
N GLU A 80 -7.03 -15.23 4.26
CA GLU A 80 -8.29 -15.10 4.98
C GLU A 80 -8.01 -15.08 6.49
N PRO A 81 -8.30 -13.97 7.20
CA PRO A 81 -8.23 -13.93 8.65
C PRO A 81 -9.30 -14.85 9.24
N ASP A 82 -8.96 -15.54 10.31
CA ASP A 82 -9.91 -16.41 10.99
C ASP A 82 -11.01 -15.63 11.73
N GLU A 83 -12.05 -16.36 12.15
CA GLU A 83 -13.17 -15.75 12.87
C GLU A 83 -12.74 -15.12 14.21
N THR A 84 -11.65 -15.59 14.83
CA THR A 84 -11.22 -15.05 16.12
C THR A 84 -10.63 -13.65 15.96
N LEU A 85 -9.80 -13.46 14.94
CA LEU A 85 -9.21 -12.18 14.59
C LEU A 85 -10.31 -11.21 14.11
N LEU A 86 -11.24 -11.67 13.27
CA LEU A 86 -12.37 -10.87 12.79
C LEU A 86 -13.31 -10.42 13.91
N ASN A 87 -13.47 -11.23 14.97
CA ASN A 87 -14.34 -10.91 16.10
C ASN A 87 -13.63 -10.12 17.22
N LEU A 88 -12.35 -9.77 17.05
CA LEU A 88 -11.62 -8.97 18.03
C LEU A 88 -12.25 -7.57 18.16
N GLU A 89 -12.52 -7.14 19.39
CA GLU A 89 -13.14 -5.85 19.66
C GLU A 89 -12.26 -4.69 19.17
N GLY A 90 -12.75 -3.92 18.19
CA GLY A 90 -12.02 -2.82 17.58
C GLY A 90 -11.24 -3.21 16.31
N MET A 91 -11.34 -4.47 15.89
CA MET A 91 -10.88 -4.91 14.57
C MET A 91 -11.91 -4.54 13.50
N ASP A 92 -11.46 -3.87 12.44
CA ASP A 92 -12.24 -3.70 11.22
C ASP A 92 -11.97 -4.86 10.25
N ARG A 93 -12.97 -5.22 9.43
CA ARG A 93 -12.82 -6.31 8.46
C ARG A 93 -11.67 -6.04 7.51
N HIS A 94 -11.56 -4.84 6.94
CA HIS A 94 -10.48 -4.50 6.02
C HIS A 94 -9.12 -4.65 6.70
N LEU A 95 -8.99 -4.13 7.92
CA LEU A 95 -7.77 -4.23 8.71
C LEU A 95 -7.38 -5.68 9.02
N ALA A 96 -8.34 -6.55 9.33
CA ALA A 96 -8.07 -7.98 9.56
C ALA A 96 -7.45 -8.66 8.33
N TYR A 97 -7.95 -8.34 7.13
CA TYR A 97 -7.36 -8.87 5.90
C TYR A 97 -5.99 -8.23 5.59
N VAL A 98 -5.78 -6.95 5.93
CA VAL A 98 -4.44 -6.33 5.82
C VAL A 98 -3.44 -7.03 6.73
N LEU A 99 -3.82 -7.34 7.98
CA LEU A 99 -3.01 -8.14 8.90
C LEU A 99 -2.74 -9.55 8.35
N ALA A 100 -3.77 -10.21 7.83
CA ALA A 100 -3.64 -11.53 7.22
C ALA A 100 -2.67 -11.53 6.04
N SER A 101 -2.69 -10.50 5.19
CA SER A 101 -1.74 -10.34 4.07
C SER A 101 -0.28 -10.27 4.53
N LYS A 102 -0.03 -9.87 5.79
CA LYS A 102 1.29 -9.86 6.44
C LYS A 102 1.61 -11.14 7.21
N GLY A 103 0.79 -12.18 7.07
CA GLY A 103 0.95 -13.47 7.75
C GLY A 103 0.35 -13.51 9.16
N VAL A 104 -0.48 -12.53 9.52
CA VAL A 104 -1.21 -12.50 10.80
C VAL A 104 -2.68 -12.82 10.55
N THR A 105 -2.98 -14.12 10.48
CA THR A 105 -4.30 -14.67 10.15
C THR A 105 -5.13 -15.01 11.38
N SER A 106 -4.51 -15.22 12.54
CA SER A 106 -5.21 -15.53 13.79
C SER A 106 -4.97 -14.52 14.91
N LEU A 107 -5.79 -14.62 15.95
CA LEU A 107 -5.67 -13.80 17.15
C LEU A 107 -4.38 -14.12 17.93
N GLU A 108 -3.92 -15.38 17.94
CA GLU A 108 -2.63 -15.79 18.50
C GLU A 108 -1.46 -15.15 17.75
N GLU A 109 -1.49 -15.16 16.41
CA GLU A 109 -0.45 -14.55 15.59
C GLU A 109 -0.37 -13.04 15.82
N LEU A 110 -1.52 -12.38 16.03
CA LEU A 110 -1.57 -10.97 16.41
C LEU A 110 -1.01 -10.73 17.81
N ALA A 111 -1.28 -11.63 18.77
CA ALA A 111 -0.76 -11.55 20.13
C ALA A 111 0.77 -11.68 20.18
N GLU A 112 1.37 -12.37 19.22
CA GLU A 112 2.82 -12.52 19.09
C GLU A 112 3.51 -11.29 18.46
N GLN A 113 2.77 -10.41 17.77
CA GLN A 113 3.35 -9.23 17.12
C GLN A 113 3.82 -8.16 18.12
N GLY A 114 4.82 -7.38 17.71
CA GLY A 114 5.18 -6.09 18.29
C GLY A 114 4.48 -4.93 17.58
N VAL A 115 4.46 -3.77 18.25
CA VAL A 115 3.95 -2.52 17.64
C VAL A 115 4.78 -2.15 16.41
N ASP A 116 6.10 -2.32 16.49
CA ASP A 116 7.03 -2.04 15.39
C ASP A 116 6.75 -2.92 14.16
N ASP A 117 6.32 -4.17 14.36
CA ASP A 117 6.00 -5.11 13.26
C ASP A 117 4.75 -4.68 12.49
N LEU A 118 3.86 -3.90 13.12
CA LEU A 118 2.65 -3.36 12.52
C LEU A 118 2.81 -1.91 12.03
N ALA A 119 3.97 -1.27 12.25
CA ALA A 119 4.19 0.15 11.92
C ALA A 119 4.10 0.46 10.41
N ASP A 120 4.29 -0.56 9.57
CA ASP A 120 4.17 -0.46 8.11
C ASP A 120 2.71 -0.57 7.62
N ILE A 121 1.71 -0.58 8.50
CA ILE A 121 0.28 -0.57 8.15
C ILE A 121 -0.22 0.87 8.29
N GLU A 122 -0.50 1.54 7.16
CA GLU A 122 -0.89 2.96 7.16
C GLU A 122 -2.20 3.21 7.92
N GLU A 123 -3.08 2.20 7.99
CA GLU A 123 -4.36 2.23 8.69
C GLU A 123 -4.23 2.11 10.22
N LEU A 124 -3.04 1.80 10.74
CA LEU A 124 -2.76 1.65 12.18
C LEU A 124 -1.73 2.67 12.66
N ASN A 125 -2.12 3.46 13.67
CA ASN A 125 -1.12 4.17 14.48
C ASN A 125 -0.59 3.29 15.61
N GLU A 126 0.55 3.69 16.18
CA GLU A 126 1.24 2.99 17.28
C GLU A 126 0.31 2.69 18.48
N GLN A 127 -0.58 3.61 18.84
CA GLN A 127 -1.52 3.40 19.94
C GLN A 127 -2.57 2.33 19.59
N GLN A 128 -3.16 2.39 18.40
CA GLN A 128 -4.15 1.42 17.93
C GLN A 128 -3.53 0.03 17.78
N ALA A 129 -2.31 -0.07 17.22
CA ALA A 129 -1.57 -1.31 17.12
C ALA A 129 -1.31 -1.91 18.52
N GLY A 130 -0.83 -1.09 19.46
CA GLY A 130 -0.62 -1.53 20.84
C GLY A 130 -1.90 -2.01 21.52
N ASP A 131 -3.01 -1.31 21.35
CA ASP A 131 -4.29 -1.69 21.94
C ASP A 131 -4.82 -3.01 21.39
N LEU A 132 -4.72 -3.24 20.07
CA LEU A 132 -5.13 -4.49 19.43
C LEU A 132 -4.26 -5.66 19.88
N ILE A 133 -2.94 -5.49 19.92
CA ILE A 133 -2.00 -6.52 20.40
C ILE A 133 -2.28 -6.86 21.87
N MET A 134 -2.50 -5.86 22.73
CA MET A 134 -2.82 -6.09 24.13
C MET A 134 -4.15 -6.84 24.29
N LYS A 135 -5.19 -6.48 23.53
CA LYS A 135 -6.46 -7.21 23.54
C LYS A 135 -6.29 -8.65 23.06
N ALA A 136 -5.53 -8.87 22.00
CA ALA A 136 -5.23 -10.20 21.49
C ALA A 136 -4.52 -11.04 22.57
N ARG A 137 -3.46 -10.51 23.20
CA ARG A 137 -2.76 -11.17 24.32
C ARG A 137 -3.67 -11.47 25.51
N ASN A 138 -4.55 -10.54 25.87
CA ASN A 138 -5.54 -10.75 26.93
C ASN A 138 -6.44 -11.95 26.64
N ILE A 139 -6.91 -12.07 25.40
CA ILE A 139 -7.78 -13.17 24.98
C ILE A 139 -6.99 -14.50 24.84
N CYS A 140 -5.77 -14.49 24.32
CA CYS A 140 -4.98 -15.72 24.17
C CYS A 140 -4.42 -16.26 25.48
N TRP A 141 -3.96 -15.39 26.38
CA TRP A 141 -3.18 -15.79 27.56
C TRP A 141 -3.91 -15.63 28.88
N PHE A 142 -4.97 -14.82 28.93
CA PHE A 142 -5.68 -14.50 30.17
C PHE A 142 -7.15 -14.89 30.16
N ASN A 143 -7.64 -15.54 29.10
CA ASN A 143 -9.03 -15.99 28.97
C ASN A 143 -9.29 -17.40 29.54
N GLU A 144 -8.43 -17.87 30.47
CA GLU A 144 -8.68 -19.08 31.26
C GLU A 144 -9.66 -18.86 32.44
N GLU A 145 -10.27 -17.68 32.59
CA GLU A 145 -11.26 -17.44 33.64
C GLU A 145 -12.50 -16.69 33.13
N GLN A 146 -13.46 -17.41 32.52
CA GLN A 146 -14.92 -17.27 32.77
C GLN A 146 -15.67 -18.57 32.50
#